data_AF-A0A8D3Y1R9-F1
#
_entry.id   AF-A0A8D3Y1R9-F1
#
_cell.length_a   1.000
_cell.length_b   1.000
_cell.length_c   1.000
_cell.angle_alpha   90.00
_cell.angle_beta   90.00
_cell.angle_gamma   90.00
#
_symmetry.space_group_name_H-M   'P 1'
#
loop_
_entity.id
_entity.type
_entity.pdbx_description
1 polymer ?
#
loop_
_entity_poly.entity_id
_entity_poly.type
_entity_poly.pdbx_seq_one_letter_code
_entity_poly.pdbx_strand_id
1 'polypeptide(L)'
;MIGRLEISFPSRTAQARISKILKSLDDRITLLRETNTTLEAIAQALFKSWFVDFDPVRAKAEGRQPEGVDATTAALFPDSFEESELGLVPKGWCVRGIGQVCELGRGSSPRPIQQFMGGDVPWIKIADATASDGMFVFETKEMIIKDGVKNSVKVQPGDLIMSNSASCGITVFVELYGCIHDGWLYFKNYQHISKNFLFFWLRKIADHLVHIADGSVQKNLNIALVSSQKIICPPLDVLQAFEIVAGSLLGRVRENCIQAQTLTQLRDTLLPRLISGQLRLPEAQALLNERDIAQ
;
A
#
# COMPACT_ATOMS: atom_id res chain seq x y z
N MET A 1 2.33 37.74 19.00
CA MET A 1 3.78 37.41 18.97
C MET A 1 4.32 37.12 17.57
N ILE A 2 3.50 37.16 16.50
CA ILE A 2 3.94 36.94 15.09
C ILE A 2 4.60 38.18 14.47
N GLY A 3 4.23 39.40 14.89
CA GLY A 3 4.69 40.66 14.27
C GLY A 3 6.16 41.04 14.47
N ARG A 4 6.98 40.19 15.11
CA ARG A 4 8.44 40.40 15.31
C ARG A 4 9.29 39.35 14.60
N LEU A 5 8.70 38.48 13.78
CA LEU A 5 9.45 37.49 13.01
C LEU A 5 10.12 38.18 11.82
N GLU A 6 11.45 38.15 11.81
CA GLU A 6 12.23 38.57 10.64
C GLU A 6 12.17 37.46 9.58
N ILE A 7 11.66 37.80 8.40
CA ILE A 7 11.57 36.89 7.26
C ILE A 7 12.36 37.46 6.09
N SER A 8 13.02 36.58 5.33
CA SER A 8 13.61 36.99 4.06
C SER A 8 12.48 37.41 3.11
N PHE A 9 12.57 38.63 2.60
CA PHE A 9 11.55 39.23 1.75
C PHE A 9 12.13 39.56 0.37
N PRO A 10 12.22 38.57 -0.55
CA PRO A 10 12.74 38.78 -1.89
C PRO A 10 11.85 39.75 -2.68
N SER A 11 12.35 40.30 -3.80
CA SER A 11 11.56 41.23 -4.63
C SER A 11 10.27 40.58 -5.15
N ARG A 12 9.23 41.36 -5.44
CA ARG A 12 7.95 40.83 -5.97
C ARG A 12 8.15 39.96 -7.22
N THR A 13 9.07 40.35 -8.10
CA THR A 13 9.42 39.56 -9.29
C THR A 13 10.04 38.21 -8.92
N ALA A 14 10.93 38.18 -7.92
CA ALA A 14 11.51 36.94 -7.42
C ALA A 14 10.44 36.07 -6.72
N GLN A 15 9.58 36.66 -5.87
CA GLN A 15 8.47 35.96 -5.23
C GLN A 15 7.55 35.27 -6.25
N ALA A 16 7.14 35.98 -7.30
CA ALA A 16 6.29 35.42 -8.35
C ALA A 16 6.96 34.23 -9.08
N ARG A 17 8.27 34.32 -9.34
CA ARG A 17 9.02 33.23 -9.97
C ARG A 17 9.21 32.02 -9.05
N ILE A 18 9.57 32.25 -7.78
CA ILE A 18 9.69 31.21 -6.76
C ILE A 18 8.36 30.47 -6.61
N SER A 19 7.27 31.23 -6.45
CA SER A 19 5.92 30.68 -6.33
C SER A 19 5.54 29.85 -7.56
N LYS A 20 5.85 30.32 -8.77
CA LYS A 20 5.57 29.56 -10.00
C LYS A 20 6.27 28.20 -10.02
N ILE A 21 7.56 28.15 -9.66
CA ILE A 21 8.35 26.90 -9.64
C ILE A 21 7.79 25.93 -8.59
N LEU A 22 7.59 26.39 -7.36
CA LEU A 22 7.10 25.53 -6.29
C LEU A 22 5.67 25.04 -6.58
N LYS A 23 4.82 25.91 -7.14
CA LYS A 23 3.48 25.53 -7.57
C LYS A 23 3.49 24.42 -8.61
N SER A 24 4.40 24.44 -9.59
CA SER A 24 4.48 23.33 -10.56
C SER A 24 4.84 21.98 -9.92
N LEU A 25 5.65 21.98 -8.86
CA LEU A 25 5.97 20.76 -8.11
C LEU A 25 4.74 20.26 -7.34
N ASP A 26 4.04 21.16 -6.63
CA ASP A 26 2.83 20.83 -5.89
C ASP A 26 1.69 20.34 -6.81
N ASP A 27 1.50 21.00 -7.96
CA ASP A 27 0.51 20.60 -8.96
C ASP A 27 0.82 19.18 -9.50
N ARG A 28 2.11 18.85 -9.74
CA ARG A 28 2.53 17.50 -10.17
C ARG A 28 2.35 16.44 -9.08
N ILE A 29 2.68 16.74 -7.82
CA ILE A 29 2.45 15.84 -6.68
C ILE A 29 0.96 15.54 -6.54
N THR A 30 0.12 16.56 -6.66
CA THR A 30 -1.34 16.43 -6.59
C THR A 30 -1.85 15.52 -7.70
N LEU A 31 -1.41 15.73 -8.94
CA LEU A 31 -1.79 14.89 -10.08
C LEU A 31 -1.36 13.41 -9.90
N LEU A 32 -0.17 13.16 -9.36
CA LEU A 32 0.29 11.80 -9.07
C LEU A 32 -0.61 11.10 -8.03
N ARG A 33 -1.01 11.82 -6.97
CA ARG A 33 -1.91 11.30 -5.94
C ARG A 33 -3.30 11.00 -6.50
N GLU A 34 -3.88 11.90 -7.30
CA GLU A 34 -5.18 11.69 -7.95
C GLU A 34 -5.15 10.52 -8.95
N THR A 35 -4.05 10.40 -9.69
CA THR A 35 -3.81 9.26 -10.59
C THR A 35 -3.78 7.96 -9.80
N ASN A 36 -3.10 7.95 -8.65
CA ASN A 36 -3.04 6.78 -7.79
C ASN A 36 -4.41 6.37 -7.24
N THR A 37 -5.20 7.31 -6.74
CA THR A 37 -6.58 7.04 -6.32
C THR A 37 -7.40 6.39 -7.44
N THR A 38 -7.23 6.86 -8.68
CA THR A 38 -7.92 6.29 -9.85
C THR A 38 -7.45 4.87 -10.15
N LEU A 39 -6.14 4.63 -10.21
CA LEU A 39 -5.57 3.31 -10.50
C LEU A 39 -5.93 2.27 -9.42
N GLU A 40 -5.91 2.68 -8.15
CA GLU A 40 -6.35 1.86 -7.02
C GLU A 40 -7.83 1.49 -7.13
N ALA A 41 -8.70 2.45 -7.47
CA ALA A 41 -10.12 2.21 -7.65
C ALA A 41 -10.39 1.21 -8.80
N ILE A 42 -9.65 1.30 -9.91
CA ILE A 42 -9.77 0.36 -11.03
C ILE A 42 -9.36 -1.06 -10.57
N ALA A 43 -8.21 -1.20 -9.89
CA ALA A 43 -7.74 -2.51 -9.43
C ALA A 43 -8.70 -3.12 -8.39
N GLN A 44 -9.25 -2.30 -7.48
CA GLN A 44 -10.25 -2.71 -6.50
C GLN A 44 -11.58 -3.14 -7.14
N ALA A 45 -12.03 -2.41 -8.17
CA ALA A 45 -13.24 -2.76 -8.92
C ALA A 45 -13.07 -4.07 -9.69
N LEU A 46 -11.91 -4.27 -10.32
CA LEU A 46 -11.57 -5.52 -10.99
C LEU A 46 -11.59 -6.70 -10.00
N PHE A 47 -10.93 -6.55 -8.85
CA PHE A 47 -10.95 -7.56 -7.79
C PHE A 47 -12.37 -7.89 -7.32
N LYS A 48 -13.19 -6.85 -7.07
CA LYS A 48 -14.58 -7.04 -6.62
C LYS A 48 -15.39 -7.78 -7.66
N SER A 49 -15.31 -7.36 -8.92
CA SER A 49 -16.03 -7.99 -10.03
C SER A 49 -15.65 -9.47 -10.18
N TRP A 50 -14.35 -9.78 -10.14
CA TRP A 50 -13.88 -11.14 -10.42
C TRP A 50 -14.03 -12.10 -9.24
N PHE A 51 -13.84 -11.64 -8.01
CA PHE A 51 -13.67 -12.53 -6.85
C PHE A 51 -14.67 -12.31 -5.72
N VAL A 52 -15.53 -11.28 -5.82
CA VAL A 52 -16.58 -11.01 -4.82
C VAL A 52 -17.96 -11.14 -5.46
N ASP A 53 -18.18 -10.47 -6.58
CA ASP A 53 -19.48 -10.47 -7.27
C ASP A 53 -19.58 -11.62 -8.29
N PHE A 54 -18.43 -12.10 -8.77
CA PHE A 54 -18.27 -13.12 -9.81
C PHE A 54 -18.91 -12.73 -11.15
N ASP A 55 -18.85 -11.46 -11.54
CA ASP A 55 -19.53 -10.94 -12.73
C ASP A 55 -19.19 -11.71 -14.02
N PRO A 56 -17.91 -12.10 -14.29
CA PRO A 56 -17.61 -12.88 -15.49
C PRO A 56 -18.33 -14.24 -15.51
N VAL A 57 -18.43 -14.89 -14.35
CA VAL A 57 -19.09 -16.21 -14.22
C VAL A 57 -20.60 -16.06 -14.37
N ARG A 58 -21.20 -15.01 -13.78
CA ARG A 58 -22.63 -14.70 -13.95
C ARG A 58 -22.99 -14.39 -15.38
N ALA A 59 -22.19 -13.56 -16.06
CA ALA A 59 -22.39 -13.26 -17.47
C ALA A 59 -22.39 -14.55 -18.31
N LYS A 60 -21.42 -15.44 -18.10
CA LYS A 60 -21.35 -16.73 -18.80
C LYS A 60 -22.54 -17.64 -18.48
N ALA A 61 -22.96 -17.73 -17.23
CA ALA A 61 -24.13 -18.51 -16.81
C ALA A 61 -25.42 -18.05 -17.50
N GLU A 62 -25.51 -16.76 -17.83
CA GLU A 62 -26.63 -16.15 -18.56
C GLU A 62 -26.45 -16.17 -20.09
N GLY A 63 -25.38 -16.80 -20.61
CA GLY A 63 -25.08 -16.83 -22.03
C GLY A 63 -24.59 -15.50 -22.62
N ARG A 64 -24.16 -14.56 -21.77
CA ARG A 64 -23.62 -13.25 -22.15
C ARG A 64 -22.09 -13.25 -22.15
N GLN A 65 -21.49 -12.35 -22.92
CA GLN A 65 -20.06 -12.08 -22.85
C GLN A 65 -19.76 -11.22 -21.59
N PRO A 66 -18.75 -11.57 -20.78
CA PRO A 66 -18.28 -10.72 -19.69
C PRO A 66 -17.84 -9.34 -20.19
N GLU A 67 -18.34 -8.28 -19.55
CA GLU A 67 -17.97 -6.90 -19.88
C GLU A 67 -16.55 -6.58 -19.35
N GLY A 68 -15.76 -5.83 -20.13
CA GLY A 68 -14.42 -5.38 -19.71
C GLY A 68 -13.37 -6.49 -19.63
N VAL A 69 -13.67 -7.70 -20.12
CA VAL A 69 -12.76 -8.85 -20.16
C VAL A 69 -12.64 -9.33 -21.60
N ASP A 70 -11.42 -9.49 -22.11
CA ASP A 70 -11.21 -10.02 -23.45
C ASP A 70 -11.61 -11.51 -23.56
N ALA A 71 -11.80 -12.00 -24.78
CA ALA A 71 -12.30 -13.35 -25.01
C ALA A 71 -11.38 -14.44 -24.42
N THR A 72 -10.06 -14.21 -24.38
CA THR A 72 -9.10 -15.17 -23.84
C THR A 72 -9.25 -15.28 -22.33
N THR A 73 -9.31 -14.14 -21.65
CA THR A 73 -9.51 -14.11 -20.20
C THR A 73 -10.91 -14.57 -19.80
N ALA A 74 -11.95 -14.24 -20.58
CA ALA A 74 -13.32 -14.70 -20.35
C ALA A 74 -13.44 -16.25 -20.44
N ALA A 75 -12.61 -16.89 -21.26
CA ALA A 75 -12.58 -18.34 -21.38
C ALA A 75 -12.12 -19.04 -20.10
N LEU A 76 -11.32 -18.37 -19.25
CA LEU A 76 -10.76 -18.94 -18.00
C LEU A 76 -11.82 -19.11 -16.90
N PHE A 77 -12.91 -18.36 -16.96
CA PHE A 77 -13.97 -18.42 -15.95
C PHE A 77 -14.91 -19.61 -16.22
N PRO A 78 -15.42 -20.30 -15.19
CA PRO A 78 -16.54 -21.23 -15.38
C PRO A 78 -17.82 -20.47 -15.77
N ASP A 79 -18.85 -21.21 -16.14
CA ASP A 79 -20.19 -20.72 -16.53
C ASP A 79 -21.29 -21.10 -15.52
N SER A 80 -20.90 -21.62 -14.36
CA SER A 80 -21.81 -22.16 -13.37
C SER A 80 -21.24 -22.00 -11.97
N PHE A 81 -22.12 -22.14 -10.98
CA PHE A 81 -21.81 -22.00 -9.55
C PHE A 81 -22.02 -23.33 -8.81
N GLU A 82 -21.37 -23.46 -7.67
CA GLU A 82 -21.56 -24.55 -6.70
C GLU A 82 -21.65 -24.01 -5.27
N GLU A 83 -22.28 -24.77 -4.38
CA GLU A 83 -22.44 -24.39 -2.97
C GLU A 83 -21.11 -24.55 -2.21
N SER A 84 -20.81 -23.59 -1.33
CA SER A 84 -19.63 -23.62 -0.47
C SER A 84 -19.90 -22.94 0.88
N GLU A 85 -18.91 -22.98 1.78
CA GLU A 85 -18.97 -22.26 3.06
C GLU A 85 -19.10 -20.73 2.90
N LEU A 86 -18.73 -20.17 1.74
CA LEU A 86 -18.89 -18.75 1.42
C LEU A 86 -20.18 -18.46 0.63
N GLY A 87 -21.08 -19.44 0.51
CA GLY A 87 -22.25 -19.41 -0.36
C GLY A 87 -21.92 -19.89 -1.78
N LEU A 88 -22.68 -19.43 -2.76
CA LEU A 88 -22.46 -19.77 -4.16
C LEU A 88 -21.13 -19.20 -4.67
N VAL A 89 -20.23 -20.10 -5.04
CA VAL A 89 -18.93 -19.78 -5.64
C VAL A 89 -18.83 -20.36 -7.04
N PRO A 90 -17.96 -19.81 -7.91
CA PRO A 90 -17.77 -20.35 -9.24
C PRO A 90 -17.33 -21.81 -9.19
N LYS A 91 -17.90 -22.65 -10.06
CA LYS A 91 -17.62 -24.08 -10.09
C LYS A 91 -16.12 -24.37 -10.23
N GLY A 92 -15.58 -25.21 -9.35
CA GLY A 92 -14.16 -25.59 -9.34
C GLY A 92 -13.25 -24.60 -8.61
N TRP A 93 -13.78 -23.52 -8.04
CA TRP A 93 -13.03 -22.64 -7.15
C TRP A 93 -13.06 -23.18 -5.73
N CYS A 94 -11.90 -23.17 -5.06
CA CYS A 94 -11.79 -23.74 -3.72
C CYS A 94 -11.99 -22.67 -2.65
N VAL A 95 -12.54 -23.05 -1.49
CA VAL A 95 -12.56 -22.19 -0.29
C VAL A 95 -11.59 -22.75 0.74
N ARG A 96 -10.71 -21.90 1.26
CA ARG A 96 -9.68 -22.28 2.25
C ARG A 96 -9.65 -21.27 3.40
N GLY A 97 -9.03 -21.63 4.52
CA GLY A 97 -8.63 -20.67 5.54
C GLY A 97 -7.39 -19.88 5.10
N ILE A 98 -7.26 -18.61 5.49
CA ILE A 98 -6.08 -17.78 5.14
C ILE A 98 -4.77 -18.47 5.58
N GLY A 99 -4.73 -19.10 6.75
CA GLY A 99 -3.54 -19.82 7.20
C GLY A 99 -3.22 -21.11 6.46
N GLN A 100 -4.09 -21.56 5.54
CA GLN A 100 -3.81 -22.69 4.64
C GLN A 100 -3.18 -22.23 3.32
N VAL A 101 -3.17 -20.92 3.04
CA VAL A 101 -2.70 -20.35 1.77
C VAL A 101 -1.56 -19.35 1.95
N CYS A 102 -1.22 -18.99 3.18
CA CYS A 102 -0.01 -18.28 3.51
C CYS A 102 0.41 -18.56 4.95
N GLU A 103 1.67 -18.30 5.26
CA GLU A 103 2.17 -18.22 6.61
C GLU A 103 1.83 -16.86 7.19
N LEU A 104 1.32 -16.84 8.43
CA LEU A 104 1.03 -15.64 9.18
C LEU A 104 1.88 -15.63 10.43
N GLY A 105 2.44 -14.48 10.76
CA GLY A 105 3.07 -14.26 12.05
C GLY A 105 2.84 -12.86 12.56
N ARG A 106 3.32 -12.62 13.78
CA ARG A 106 3.23 -11.33 14.45
C ARG A 106 4.60 -10.67 14.45
N GLY A 107 4.64 -9.36 14.27
CA GLY A 107 5.83 -8.56 14.51
C GLY A 107 6.33 -8.67 15.95
N SER A 108 7.52 -8.15 16.22
CA SER A 108 8.12 -8.22 17.56
C SER A 108 8.87 -6.93 17.88
N SER A 109 8.65 -6.44 19.09
CA SER A 109 9.36 -5.27 19.61
C SER A 109 10.56 -5.75 20.44
N PRO A 110 11.79 -5.27 20.18
CA PRO A 110 12.91 -5.57 21.05
C PRO A 110 12.68 -4.92 22.42
N ARG A 111 12.66 -5.70 23.51
CA ARG A 111 12.34 -5.22 24.87
C ARG A 111 13.59 -5.25 25.77
N PRO A 112 13.80 -4.24 26.62
CA PRO A 112 13.06 -2.98 26.73
C PRO A 112 13.32 -2.04 25.52
N ILE A 113 12.25 -1.51 24.90
CA ILE A 113 12.32 -0.78 23.61
C ILE A 113 13.38 0.32 23.63
N GLN A 114 13.41 1.11 24.70
CA GLN A 114 14.26 2.28 24.87
C GLN A 114 15.75 1.97 24.75
N GLN A 115 16.17 0.74 25.08
CA GLN A 115 17.58 0.33 24.98
C GLN A 115 18.02 0.07 23.54
N PHE A 116 17.08 -0.13 22.62
CA PHE A 116 17.35 -0.46 21.23
C PHE A 116 17.02 0.69 20.28
N MET A 117 16.53 1.83 20.79
CA MET A 117 16.17 3.00 19.98
C MET A 117 17.41 3.75 19.49
N GLY A 118 17.27 4.40 18.33
CA GLY A 118 18.38 5.04 17.62
C GLY A 118 19.16 3.99 16.83
N GLY A 119 19.83 4.39 15.76
CA GLY A 119 20.52 3.46 14.86
C GLY A 119 20.13 3.69 13.41
N ASP A 120 20.36 2.66 12.60
CA ASP A 120 20.26 2.70 11.14
C ASP A 120 19.24 1.70 10.57
N VAL A 121 18.55 0.92 11.42
CA VAL A 121 17.55 -0.06 10.98
C VAL A 121 16.14 0.50 11.15
N PRO A 122 15.39 0.74 10.06
CA PRO A 122 14.00 1.19 10.13
C PRO A 122 13.13 0.29 11.00
N TRP A 123 12.29 0.90 11.84
CA TRP A 123 11.36 0.17 12.70
C TRP A 123 9.93 0.65 12.46
N ILE A 124 9.20 -0.13 11.67
CA ILE A 124 7.89 0.21 11.13
C ILE A 124 6.83 0.07 12.21
N LYS A 125 6.17 1.18 12.54
CA LYS A 125 5.01 1.25 13.43
C LYS A 125 3.75 1.60 12.64
N ILE A 126 2.60 1.38 13.27
CA ILE A 126 1.28 1.67 12.66
C ILE A 126 1.17 3.15 12.27
N ALA A 127 1.77 4.05 13.06
CA ALA A 127 1.79 5.47 12.78
C ALA A 127 2.47 5.83 11.45
N ASP A 128 3.45 5.04 10.99
CA ASP A 128 4.15 5.26 9.72
C ASP A 128 3.23 4.93 8.53
N ALA A 129 2.41 3.89 8.67
CA ALA A 129 1.41 3.53 7.66
C ALA A 129 0.27 4.55 7.59
N THR A 130 -0.19 5.10 8.72
CA THR A 130 -1.22 6.16 8.72
C THR A 130 -0.70 7.52 8.25
N ALA A 131 0.61 7.75 8.32
CA ALA A 131 1.24 8.98 7.84
C ALA A 131 1.61 8.91 6.36
N SER A 132 1.70 7.70 5.80
CA SER A 132 1.94 7.49 4.37
C SER A 132 0.63 7.62 3.60
N ASP A 133 0.66 8.31 2.47
CA ASP A 133 -0.49 8.33 1.57
C ASP A 133 -0.58 6.99 0.83
N GLY A 134 -1.56 6.17 1.19
CA GLY A 134 -2.00 5.04 0.37
C GLY A 134 -1.52 3.68 0.86
N MET A 135 -1.11 2.84 -0.09
CA MET A 135 -0.94 1.39 0.10
C MET A 135 0.47 0.97 0.52
N PHE A 136 1.42 1.90 0.64
CA PHE A 136 2.85 1.61 0.74
C PHE A 136 3.51 2.36 1.90
N VAL A 137 4.48 1.74 2.56
CA VAL A 137 5.33 2.37 3.58
C VAL A 137 6.77 2.45 3.07
N PHE A 138 7.24 3.67 2.81
CA PHE A 138 8.58 3.93 2.26
C PHE A 138 9.59 4.44 3.29
N GLU A 139 9.11 4.95 4.42
CA GLU A 139 9.96 5.50 5.48
C GLU A 139 9.36 5.23 6.86
N THR A 140 10.19 5.35 7.88
CA THR A 140 9.80 5.20 9.29
C THR A 140 10.35 6.35 10.11
N LYS A 141 9.58 6.83 11.09
CA LYS A 141 10.05 7.89 12.00
C LYS A 141 11.12 7.41 12.97
N GLU A 142 11.05 6.15 13.36
CA GLU A 142 11.93 5.55 14.35
C GLU A 142 12.79 4.46 13.75
N MET A 143 14.00 4.34 14.29
CA MET A 143 14.97 3.33 13.92
C MET A 143 15.51 2.64 15.18
N ILE A 144 15.99 1.41 15.01
CA ILE A 144 16.62 0.61 16.05
C ILE A 144 18.07 0.28 15.70
N ILE A 145 18.88 -0.01 16.72
CA ILE A 145 20.24 -0.51 16.55
C ILE A 145 20.22 -1.95 16.03
N LYS A 146 21.32 -2.37 15.41
CA LYS A 146 21.50 -3.73 14.86
C LYS A 146 21.24 -4.85 15.88
N ASP A 147 21.54 -4.63 17.16
CA ASP A 147 21.25 -5.63 18.20
C ASP A 147 19.75 -5.83 18.46
N GLY A 148 18.93 -4.80 18.27
CA GLY A 148 17.47 -4.90 18.41
C GLY A 148 16.83 -5.81 17.36
N VAL A 149 17.47 -5.94 16.19
CA VAL A 149 17.00 -6.77 15.09
C VAL A 149 16.87 -8.24 15.50
N LYS A 150 17.73 -8.74 16.41
CA LYS A 150 17.70 -10.13 16.89
C LYS A 150 16.41 -10.47 17.64
N ASN A 151 15.77 -9.46 18.22
CA ASN A 151 14.53 -9.57 18.99
C ASN A 151 13.31 -8.98 18.25
N SER A 152 13.45 -8.76 16.95
CA SER A 152 12.41 -8.19 16.09
C SER A 152 12.18 -9.04 14.84
N VAL A 153 11.15 -8.71 14.07
CA VAL A 153 10.80 -9.42 12.83
C VAL A 153 11.22 -8.58 11.65
N LYS A 154 12.05 -9.15 10.78
CA LYS A 154 12.54 -8.49 9.57
C LYS A 154 11.49 -8.52 8.47
N VAL A 155 11.43 -7.43 7.72
CA VAL A 155 10.66 -7.30 6.48
C VAL A 155 11.53 -6.70 5.37
N GLN A 156 11.10 -6.92 4.15
CA GLN A 156 11.76 -6.48 2.93
C GLN A 156 10.76 -5.80 1.98
N PRO A 157 11.22 -5.03 0.99
CA PRO A 157 10.37 -4.46 -0.04
C PRO A 157 9.45 -5.50 -0.69
N GLY A 158 8.17 -5.15 -0.81
CA GLY A 158 7.09 -5.99 -1.31
C GLY A 158 6.45 -6.93 -0.29
N ASP A 159 6.90 -6.98 0.96
CA ASP A 159 6.19 -7.73 2.02
C ASP A 159 4.83 -7.07 2.34
N LEU A 160 3.83 -7.88 2.64
CA LEU A 160 2.50 -7.43 3.05
C LEU A 160 2.36 -7.50 4.57
N ILE A 161 1.86 -6.42 5.18
CA ILE A 161 1.60 -6.35 6.62
C ILE A 161 0.20 -5.80 6.92
N MET A 162 -0.39 -6.22 8.03
CA MET A 162 -1.70 -5.76 8.50
C MET A 162 -1.65 -5.38 9.98
N SER A 163 -2.20 -4.23 10.36
CA SER A 163 -2.19 -3.80 11.76
C SER A 163 -3.14 -4.66 12.60
N ASN A 164 -2.65 -5.16 13.74
CA ASN A 164 -3.42 -6.00 14.66
C ASN A 164 -3.96 -5.27 15.90
N SER A 165 -3.56 -4.03 16.10
CA SER A 165 -3.85 -3.24 17.30
C SER A 165 -3.99 -1.77 16.92
N ALA A 166 -4.45 -0.93 17.84
CA ALA A 166 -4.70 0.50 17.60
C ALA A 166 -5.62 0.74 16.38
N SER A 167 -5.13 1.41 15.33
CA SER A 167 -5.82 1.53 14.03
C SER A 167 -5.82 0.19 13.31
N CYS A 168 -6.72 -0.69 13.75
CA CYS A 168 -6.78 -2.09 13.42
C CYS A 168 -7.24 -2.33 11.97
N GLY A 169 -6.66 -3.30 11.27
CA GLY A 169 -7.05 -3.69 9.91
C GLY A 169 -6.42 -2.90 8.76
N ILE A 170 -5.54 -1.94 9.05
CA ILE A 170 -4.74 -1.24 8.03
C ILE A 170 -3.80 -2.24 7.37
N THR A 171 -3.95 -2.42 6.06
CA THR A 171 -3.14 -3.35 5.27
C THR A 171 -2.31 -2.56 4.26
N VAL A 172 -0.99 -2.76 4.26
CA VAL A 172 -0.03 -2.02 3.43
C VAL A 172 1.12 -2.91 2.98
N PHE A 173 1.76 -2.52 1.88
CA PHE A 173 3.02 -3.07 1.40
C PHE A 173 4.21 -2.31 1.99
N VAL A 174 5.24 -3.04 2.37
CA VAL A 174 6.51 -2.47 2.83
C VAL A 174 7.39 -2.18 1.62
N GLU A 175 8.04 -1.01 1.57
CA GLU A 175 8.93 -0.60 0.46
C GLU A 175 10.38 -0.34 0.93
N LEU A 176 10.70 -0.79 2.14
CA LEU A 176 12.00 -0.60 2.77
C LEU A 176 12.45 -1.88 3.50
N TYR A 177 13.76 -2.03 3.69
CA TYR A 177 14.30 -3.06 4.56
C TYR A 177 14.25 -2.58 6.00
N GLY A 178 13.75 -3.43 6.91
CA GLY A 178 13.66 -3.04 8.31
C GLY A 178 13.02 -4.10 9.18
N CYS A 179 12.50 -3.65 10.32
CA CYS A 179 11.81 -4.47 11.30
C CYS A 179 10.41 -3.94 11.57
N ILE A 180 9.48 -4.81 11.95
CA ILE A 180 8.09 -4.42 12.28
C ILE A 180 7.81 -4.52 13.79
N HIS A 181 7.10 -3.50 14.30
CA HIS A 181 6.55 -3.48 15.66
C HIS A 181 5.59 -4.65 15.92
N ASP A 182 5.40 -5.03 17.19
CA ASP A 182 4.46 -6.10 17.61
C ASP A 182 2.97 -5.82 17.30
N GLY A 183 2.68 -4.59 16.87
CA GLY A 183 1.38 -4.14 16.37
C GLY A 183 1.03 -4.61 14.95
N TRP A 184 1.92 -5.36 14.29
CA TRP A 184 1.73 -5.85 12.94
C TRP A 184 1.56 -7.37 12.88
N LEU A 185 0.74 -7.82 11.93
CA LEU A 185 0.81 -9.16 11.34
C LEU A 185 1.59 -9.07 10.03
N TYR A 186 2.35 -10.12 9.72
CA TYR A 186 3.00 -10.30 8.43
C TYR A 186 2.48 -11.55 7.75
N PHE A 187 2.59 -11.57 6.42
CA PHE A 187 2.19 -12.70 5.58
C PHE A 187 3.38 -13.14 4.72
N LYS A 188 3.65 -14.44 4.64
CA LYS A 188 4.78 -15.05 3.91
C LYS A 188 4.32 -16.32 3.20
N ASN A 189 5.18 -16.88 2.34
CA ASN A 189 5.01 -18.23 1.79
C ASN A 189 3.60 -18.50 1.18
N TYR A 190 3.18 -17.62 0.28
CA TYR A 190 1.87 -17.68 -0.37
C TYR A 190 1.73 -18.89 -1.29
N GLN A 191 0.57 -19.54 -1.23
CA GLN A 191 0.21 -20.71 -2.04
C GLN A 191 -1.21 -20.52 -2.56
N HIS A 192 -1.43 -20.78 -3.84
CA HIS A 192 -2.74 -20.64 -4.50
C HIS A 192 -3.34 -19.22 -4.55
N ILE A 193 -2.64 -18.23 -3.97
CA ILE A 193 -3.01 -16.82 -3.97
C ILE A 193 -1.77 -15.96 -4.26
N SER A 194 -1.99 -14.73 -4.71
CA SER A 194 -0.95 -13.71 -4.85
C SER A 194 -1.01 -12.71 -3.70
N LYS A 195 0.04 -11.90 -3.56
CA LYS A 195 0.10 -10.82 -2.57
C LYS A 195 -0.94 -9.74 -2.83
N ASN A 196 -1.12 -9.34 -4.09
CA ASN A 196 -2.08 -8.30 -4.48
C ASN A 196 -3.51 -8.78 -4.25
N PHE A 197 -3.81 -10.05 -4.58
CA PHE A 197 -5.09 -10.67 -4.26
C PHE A 197 -5.35 -10.67 -2.75
N LEU A 198 -4.37 -11.11 -1.94
CA LEU A 198 -4.52 -11.12 -0.49
C LEU A 198 -4.71 -9.71 0.07
N PHE A 199 -3.98 -8.71 -0.44
CA PHE A 199 -4.13 -7.31 -0.06
C PHE A 199 -5.59 -6.85 -0.21
N PHE A 200 -6.20 -7.06 -1.39
CA PHE A 200 -7.60 -6.69 -1.60
C PHE A 200 -8.57 -7.52 -0.76
N TRP A 201 -8.30 -8.81 -0.57
CA TRP A 201 -9.13 -9.68 0.26
C TRP A 201 -9.13 -9.23 1.72
N LEU A 202 -7.95 -8.96 2.30
CA LEU A 202 -7.80 -8.48 3.67
C LEU A 202 -8.51 -7.14 3.88
N ARG A 203 -8.40 -6.22 2.93
CA ARG A 203 -9.14 -4.93 2.97
C ARG A 203 -10.65 -5.14 2.93
N LYS A 204 -11.13 -6.06 2.09
CA LYS A 204 -12.56 -6.40 1.99
C LYS A 204 -13.11 -6.96 3.30
N ILE A 205 -12.33 -7.75 4.03
CA ILE A 205 -12.76 -8.33 5.31
C ILE A 205 -12.36 -7.51 6.55
N ALA A 206 -11.62 -6.41 6.40
CA ALA A 206 -11.04 -5.67 7.52
C ALA A 206 -12.09 -5.26 8.56
N ASP A 207 -13.21 -4.66 8.13
CA ASP A 207 -14.29 -4.25 9.05
C ASP A 207 -14.91 -5.44 9.78
N HIS A 208 -15.07 -6.57 9.08
CA HIS A 208 -15.53 -7.81 9.70
C HIS A 208 -14.55 -8.29 10.77
N LEU A 209 -13.25 -8.30 10.47
CA LEU A 209 -12.20 -8.70 11.41
C LEU A 209 -12.17 -7.84 12.65
N VAL A 210 -12.28 -6.52 12.48
CA VAL A 210 -12.32 -5.57 13.60
C VAL A 210 -13.56 -5.82 14.46
N HIS A 211 -14.72 -6.01 13.84
CA HIS A 211 -15.96 -6.29 14.54
C HIS A 211 -15.92 -7.56 15.40
N ILE A 212 -15.39 -8.67 14.85
CA ILE A 212 -15.27 -9.93 15.60
C ILE A 212 -14.19 -9.86 16.70
N ALA A 213 -13.14 -9.05 16.52
CA ALA A 213 -12.11 -8.85 17.53
C ALA A 213 -12.58 -7.99 18.71
N ASP A 214 -13.46 -7.00 18.46
CA ASP A 214 -14.05 -6.15 19.50
C ASP A 214 -14.94 -6.91 20.49
N GLY A 215 -15.54 -8.02 20.06
CA GLY A 215 -16.31 -8.92 20.92
C GLY A 215 -15.45 -9.81 21.84
N SER A 216 -14.12 -9.77 21.71
CA SER A 216 -13.20 -10.60 22.49
C SER A 216 -12.56 -9.82 23.65
N VAL A 217 -12.08 -10.54 24.67
CA VAL A 217 -11.42 -9.95 25.87
C VAL A 217 -10.19 -9.11 25.50
N GLN A 218 -9.57 -9.35 24.33
CA GLN A 218 -8.46 -8.56 23.80
C GLN A 218 -8.84 -7.97 22.43
N LYS A 219 -8.98 -6.65 22.35
CA LYS A 219 -9.31 -5.92 21.11
C LYS A 219 -8.15 -5.89 20.08
N ASN A 220 -7.69 -7.06 19.64
CA ASN A 220 -6.58 -7.22 18.70
C ASN A 220 -6.87 -8.34 17.68
N LEU A 221 -6.38 -8.18 16.44
CA LEU A 221 -6.37 -9.26 15.45
C LEU A 221 -5.26 -10.25 15.78
N ASN A 222 -5.59 -11.31 16.50
CA ASN A 222 -4.63 -12.39 16.74
C ASN A 222 -4.49 -13.28 15.49
N ILE A 223 -3.37 -14.03 15.42
CA ILE A 223 -3.05 -14.89 14.28
C ILE A 223 -4.15 -15.93 14.04
N ALA A 224 -4.68 -16.56 15.09
CA ALA A 224 -5.70 -17.61 14.96
C ALA A 224 -6.99 -17.06 14.34
N LEU A 225 -7.39 -15.84 14.73
CA LEU A 225 -8.57 -15.17 14.22
C LEU A 225 -8.45 -14.85 12.73
N VAL A 226 -7.31 -14.31 12.28
CA VAL A 226 -7.10 -14.00 10.85
C VAL A 226 -6.87 -15.29 10.04
N SER A 227 -6.12 -16.25 10.59
CA SER A 227 -5.81 -17.52 9.95
C SER A 227 -7.05 -18.37 9.67
N SER A 228 -8.10 -18.28 10.49
CA SER A 228 -9.33 -19.07 10.33
C SER A 228 -10.30 -18.50 9.30
N GLN A 229 -10.10 -17.24 8.89
CA GLN A 229 -10.98 -16.55 7.94
C GLN A 229 -10.93 -17.24 6.59
N LYS A 230 -12.09 -17.29 5.95
CA LYS A 230 -12.24 -17.95 4.66
C LYS A 230 -11.77 -17.02 3.53
N ILE A 231 -11.13 -17.63 2.55
CA ILE A 231 -10.64 -17.00 1.33
C ILE A 231 -10.92 -17.91 0.15
N ILE A 232 -11.32 -17.30 -0.97
CA ILE A 232 -11.54 -18.03 -2.21
C ILE A 232 -10.22 -18.21 -2.96
N CYS A 233 -10.03 -19.40 -3.52
CA CYS A 233 -8.85 -19.82 -4.26
C CYS A 233 -9.29 -20.12 -5.69
N PRO A 234 -9.21 -19.14 -6.61
CA PRO A 234 -9.50 -19.36 -8.01
C PRO A 234 -8.43 -20.27 -8.65
N PRO A 235 -8.71 -20.85 -9.82
CA PRO A 235 -7.72 -21.43 -10.69
C PRO A 235 -6.53 -20.49 -10.95
N LEU A 236 -5.33 -21.07 -11.10
CA LEU A 236 -4.08 -20.32 -11.20
C LEU A 236 -4.05 -19.39 -12.42
N ASP A 237 -4.65 -19.80 -13.53
CA ASP A 237 -4.77 -19.02 -14.77
C ASP A 237 -5.63 -17.76 -14.58
N VAL A 238 -6.77 -17.87 -13.88
CA VAL A 238 -7.61 -16.72 -13.51
C VAL A 238 -6.83 -15.76 -12.60
N LEU A 239 -6.11 -16.31 -11.61
CA LEU A 239 -5.28 -15.50 -10.72
C LEU A 239 -4.14 -14.79 -11.49
N GLN A 240 -3.48 -15.49 -12.43
CA GLN A 240 -2.43 -14.92 -13.27
C GLN A 240 -2.97 -13.81 -14.18
N ALA A 241 -4.14 -14.02 -14.79
CA ALA A 241 -4.79 -13.00 -15.61
C ALA A 241 -5.11 -11.74 -14.79
N PHE A 242 -5.57 -11.92 -13.54
CA PHE A 242 -5.78 -10.81 -12.63
C PHE A 242 -4.47 -10.09 -12.30
N GLU A 243 -3.41 -10.83 -11.97
CA GLU A 243 -2.11 -10.23 -11.62
C GLU A 243 -1.48 -9.43 -12.77
N ILE A 244 -1.68 -9.86 -14.03
CA ILE A 244 -1.19 -9.10 -15.19
C ILE A 244 -1.79 -7.68 -15.20
N VAL A 245 -3.09 -7.55 -14.92
CA VAL A 245 -3.77 -6.26 -14.95
C VAL A 245 -3.59 -5.52 -13.64
N ALA A 246 -4.05 -6.10 -12.53
CA ALA A 246 -4.02 -5.46 -11.22
C ALA A 246 -2.59 -5.21 -10.73
N GLY A 247 -1.68 -6.15 -10.94
CA GLY A 247 -0.27 -5.98 -10.58
C GLY A 247 0.40 -4.85 -11.36
N SER A 248 0.08 -4.68 -12.65
CA SER A 248 0.57 -3.56 -13.45
C SER A 248 0.04 -2.21 -12.95
N LEU A 249 -1.25 -2.15 -12.58
CA LEU A 249 -1.86 -0.94 -12.00
C LEU A 249 -1.20 -0.59 -10.67
N LEU A 250 -1.06 -1.55 -9.76
CA LEU A 250 -0.41 -1.36 -8.46
C LEU A 250 1.07 -0.99 -8.60
N GLY A 251 1.77 -1.55 -9.59
CA GLY A 251 3.13 -1.16 -9.94
C GLY A 251 3.22 0.30 -10.34
N ARG A 252 2.29 0.80 -11.15
CA ARG A 252 2.22 2.24 -11.49
C ARG A 252 1.91 3.11 -10.28
N VAL A 253 1.01 2.67 -9.39
CA VAL A 253 0.71 3.39 -8.15
C VAL A 253 1.99 3.54 -7.31
N ARG A 254 2.74 2.45 -7.15
CA ARG A 254 4.02 2.43 -6.45
C ARG A 254 5.01 3.43 -7.03
N GLU A 255 5.22 3.42 -8.35
CA GLU A 255 6.15 4.37 -9.01
C GLU A 255 5.73 5.83 -8.83
N ASN A 256 4.43 6.10 -8.96
CA ASN A 256 3.90 7.44 -8.72
C ASN A 256 4.09 7.88 -7.26
N CYS A 257 3.96 6.99 -6.28
CA CYS A 257 4.26 7.30 -4.87
C CYS A 257 5.74 7.68 -4.68
N ILE A 258 6.67 6.92 -5.29
CA ILE A 258 8.12 7.22 -5.24
C ILE A 258 8.41 8.58 -5.87
N GLN A 259 7.80 8.87 -7.02
CA GLN A 259 7.94 10.18 -7.68
C GLN A 259 7.37 11.31 -6.81
N ALA A 260 6.19 11.13 -6.21
CA ALA A 260 5.58 12.13 -5.35
C ALA A 260 6.47 12.44 -4.13
N GLN A 261 7.09 11.43 -3.52
CA GLN A 261 8.06 11.63 -2.43
C GLN A 261 9.30 12.38 -2.89
N THR A 262 9.87 12.00 -4.04
CA THR A 262 11.04 12.68 -4.62
C THR A 262 10.75 14.16 -4.88
N LEU A 263 9.58 14.47 -5.45
CA LEU A 263 9.15 15.84 -5.72
C LEU A 263 8.90 16.63 -4.43
N THR A 264 8.33 15.98 -3.41
CA THR A 264 8.11 16.57 -2.08
C THR A 264 9.43 16.96 -1.43
N GLN A 265 10.40 16.04 -1.40
CA GLN A 265 11.74 16.30 -0.87
C GLN A 265 12.47 17.41 -1.65
N LEU A 266 12.33 17.42 -2.97
CA LEU A 266 12.90 18.47 -3.82
C LEU A 266 12.28 19.84 -3.50
N ARG A 267 10.95 19.92 -3.43
CA ARG A 267 10.23 21.15 -3.05
C ARG A 267 10.70 21.66 -1.69
N ASP A 268 10.76 20.78 -0.69
CA ASP A 268 11.13 21.14 0.68
C ASP A 268 12.62 21.55 0.80
N THR A 269 13.47 21.07 -0.11
CA THR A 269 14.86 21.51 -0.23
C THR A 269 14.98 22.87 -0.93
N LEU A 270 14.19 23.10 -1.99
CA LEU A 270 14.27 24.31 -2.80
C LEU A 270 13.66 25.53 -2.10
N LEU A 271 12.50 25.37 -1.45
CA LEU A 271 11.77 26.46 -0.79
C LEU A 271 12.66 27.33 0.12
N PRO A 272 13.37 26.77 1.13
CA PRO A 272 14.19 27.58 2.04
C PRO A 272 15.40 28.21 1.32
N ARG A 273 16.00 27.52 0.35
CA ARG A 273 17.17 28.02 -0.39
C ARG A 273 16.83 29.16 -1.35
N LEU A 274 15.66 29.09 -1.98
CA LEU A 274 15.14 30.13 -2.85
C LEU A 274 14.72 31.38 -2.06
N ILE A 275 14.06 31.20 -0.92
CA ILE A 275 13.64 32.31 -0.04
C ILE A 275 14.86 33.00 0.58
N SER A 276 15.88 32.27 1.02
CA SER A 276 17.11 32.82 1.59
C SER A 276 18.08 33.40 0.55
N GLY A 277 17.84 33.17 -0.74
CA GLY A 277 18.75 33.59 -1.82
C GLY A 277 20.03 32.74 -1.93
N GLN A 278 20.14 31.65 -1.18
CA GLN A 278 21.24 30.68 -1.27
C GLN A 278 21.27 29.92 -2.60
N LEU A 279 20.14 29.83 -3.29
CA LEU A 279 20.01 29.26 -4.63
C LEU A 279 19.38 30.30 -5.55
N ARG A 280 20.00 30.56 -6.71
CA ARG A 280 19.43 31.48 -7.69
C ARG A 280 18.43 30.77 -8.58
N LEU A 281 17.43 31.51 -9.06
CA LEU A 281 16.36 30.96 -9.91
C LEU A 281 16.87 30.25 -11.19
N PRO A 282 17.89 30.74 -11.92
CA PRO A 282 18.41 30.02 -13.08
C PRO A 282 19.04 28.67 -12.72
N GLU A 283 19.72 28.58 -11.56
CA GLU A 283 20.35 27.36 -11.06
C GLU A 283 19.28 26.35 -10.64
N ALA A 284 18.22 26.81 -9.96
CA ALA A 284 17.08 25.96 -9.61
C ALA A 284 16.38 25.38 -10.85
N GLN A 285 16.23 26.18 -11.92
CA GLN A 285 15.63 25.71 -13.17
C GLN A 285 16.51 24.68 -13.89
N ALA A 286 17.84 24.86 -13.87
CA ALA A 286 18.77 23.88 -14.43
C ALA A 286 18.69 22.52 -13.70
N LEU A 287 18.66 22.56 -12.36
CA LEU A 287 18.52 21.35 -11.53
C LEU A 287 17.21 20.59 -11.77
N LEU A 288 16.12 21.30 -12.10
CA LEU A 288 14.84 20.68 -12.45
C LEU A 288 14.92 20.03 -13.83
N ASN A 289 15.46 20.73 -14.82
CA ASN A 289 15.56 20.22 -16.18
C ASN A 289 16.51 19.01 -16.29
N GLU A 290 17.60 18.96 -15.53
CA GLU A 290 18.50 17.80 -15.48
C GLU A 290 17.80 16.56 -14.91
N ARG A 291 16.85 16.74 -13.99
CA ARG A 291 16.08 15.63 -13.40
C ARG A 291 14.91 15.18 -14.27
N ASP A 292 14.33 16.07 -15.07
CA ASP A 292 13.29 15.73 -16.05
C ASP A 292 13.86 14.98 -17.29
N ILE A 293 15.14 15.14 -17.62
CA ILE A 293 15.81 14.42 -18.72
C ILE A 293 16.27 13.00 -18.30
N ALA A 294 16.28 12.71 -17.00
CA ALA A 294 16.74 11.43 -16.44
C ALA A 294 15.60 10.40 -16.19
N GLN A 295 14.38 10.66 -16.66
CA GLN A 295 13.23 9.74 -16.65
C GLN A 295 12.86 9.31 -18.07
#